data_AF-A0A8S3CB27-F1
#
_entry.id   AF-A0A8S3CB27-F1
#
_cell.length_a   1.000
_cell.length_b   1.000
_cell.length_c   1.000
_cell.angle_alpha   90.00
_cell.angle_beta   90.00
_cell.angle_gamma   90.00
#
_symmetry.space_group_name_H-M   'P 1'
#
loop_
_entity.id
_entity.type
_entity.pdbx_description
1 polymer ?
#
loop_
_entity_poly.entity_id
_entity_poly.type
_entity_poly.pdbx_seq_one_letter_code
_entity_poly.pdbx_strand_id
1 'polypeptide(L)'
;KECFYFEEPQNDANPNKNPFTFDTKQPFLLVNIGSGISILHVDSNRNYRRITGTSIGGGTFLGLCCLLTGCSSYDEAIKLATEGDSTKIDKLVRDIYGGDYERFGLPGHIVASSFGHMNLPEKREQATNADLARATLVTVLNNIGSISMMCARTENVDRILFSGSFLRINGLSMRILAYAMDYWSSGQIKAVFLEHE
;
A
#
# COMPACT_ATOMS: atom_id res chain seq x y z
N LYS A 1 18.44 -12.78 -8.41
CA LYS A 1 18.63 -11.99 -7.18
C LYS A 1 17.30 -12.00 -6.44
N GLU A 2 17.31 -12.15 -5.12
CA GLU A 2 16.08 -12.38 -4.33
C GLU A 2 15.26 -11.10 -4.11
N CYS A 3 15.90 -9.93 -4.09
CA CYS A 3 15.22 -8.65 -3.92
C CYS A 3 15.05 -7.91 -5.25
N PHE A 4 13.95 -7.16 -5.40
CA PHE A 4 13.69 -6.30 -6.55
C PHE A 4 12.95 -5.01 -6.14
N TYR A 5 12.94 -4.02 -7.03
CA TYR A 5 12.13 -2.81 -6.91
C TYR A 5 11.43 -2.51 -8.25
N PHE A 6 10.36 -1.71 -8.22
CA PHE A 6 9.73 -1.21 -9.44
C PHE A 6 10.34 0.14 -9.81
N GLU A 7 10.87 0.25 -11.02
CA GLU A 7 11.22 1.53 -11.63
C GLU A 7 9.97 2.13 -12.26
N GLU A 8 9.74 3.42 -12.02
CA GLU A 8 8.54 4.15 -12.46
C GLU A 8 7.22 3.44 -12.10
N PRO A 9 6.94 3.20 -10.81
CA PRO A 9 5.77 2.43 -10.37
C PRO A 9 4.40 2.98 -10.87
N GLN A 10 4.35 4.25 -11.25
CA GLN A 10 3.23 4.95 -11.88
C GLN A 10 2.86 4.42 -13.27
N ASN A 11 3.75 3.73 -13.97
CA ASN A 11 3.50 3.20 -15.31
C ASN A 11 2.82 1.83 -15.25
N ASP A 12 1.50 1.80 -15.46
CA ASP A 12 0.68 0.58 -15.42
C ASP A 12 0.95 -0.40 -16.57
N ALA A 13 1.44 0.08 -17.73
CA ALA A 13 1.48 -0.71 -18.95
C ALA A 13 2.62 -1.74 -19.00
N ASN A 14 3.74 -1.48 -18.31
CA ASN A 14 4.88 -2.40 -18.20
C ASN A 14 5.68 -2.09 -16.93
N PRO A 15 5.38 -2.76 -15.80
CA PRO A 15 6.11 -2.52 -14.56
C PRO A 15 7.55 -3.03 -14.71
N ASN A 16 8.51 -2.12 -14.78
CA ASN A 16 9.92 -2.49 -14.94
C ASN A 16 10.49 -2.96 -13.60
N LYS A 17 10.51 -4.28 -13.40
CA LYS A 17 11.10 -4.90 -12.21
C LYS A 17 12.61 -4.95 -12.36
N ASN A 18 13.31 -4.25 -11.47
CA ASN A 18 14.76 -4.20 -11.46
C ASN A 18 15.32 -4.93 -10.24
N PRO A 19 16.36 -5.77 -10.40
CA PRO A 19 16.96 -6.46 -9.28
C PRO A 19 17.60 -5.47 -8.31
N PHE A 20 17.40 -5.69 -7.01
CA PHE A 20 18.01 -4.91 -5.94
C PHE A 20 19.01 -5.74 -5.15
N THR A 21 19.98 -5.10 -4.53
CA THR A 21 20.94 -5.75 -3.63
C THR A 21 21.09 -4.90 -2.40
N PHE A 22 20.68 -5.44 -1.25
CA PHE A 22 20.89 -4.76 0.03
C PHE A 22 22.37 -4.77 0.36
N ASP A 23 22.94 -3.58 0.53
CA ASP A 23 24.18 -3.43 1.28
C ASP A 23 23.84 -3.59 2.76
N THR A 24 24.27 -4.70 3.36
CA THR A 24 24.05 -5.04 4.77
C THR A 24 24.77 -4.11 5.73
N LYS A 25 25.61 -3.20 5.24
CA LYS A 25 26.27 -2.15 6.03
C LYS A 25 25.43 -0.89 6.22
N GLN A 26 24.34 -0.74 5.47
CA GLN A 26 23.47 0.42 5.55
C GLN A 26 22.13 0.04 6.19
N PRO A 27 21.57 0.86 7.09
CA PRO A 27 20.32 0.55 7.78
C PRO A 27 19.12 0.59 6.84
N PHE A 28 18.16 -0.31 7.05
CA PHE A 28 16.91 -0.35 6.30
C PHE A 28 15.72 -0.61 7.23
N LEU A 29 14.51 -0.32 6.76
CA LEU A 29 13.29 -0.73 7.43
C LEU A 29 12.78 -2.05 6.87
N LEU A 30 12.46 -2.99 7.75
CA LEU A 30 11.68 -4.17 7.40
C LEU A 30 10.23 -3.95 7.80
N VAL A 31 9.33 -3.93 6.83
CA VAL A 31 7.88 -3.84 7.02
C VAL A 31 7.28 -5.22 6.71
N ASN A 32 7.04 -6.00 7.75
CA ASN A 32 6.48 -7.34 7.63
C ASN A 32 4.94 -7.29 7.69
N ILE A 33 4.30 -7.64 6.57
CA ILE A 33 2.87 -7.56 6.32
C ILE A 33 2.25 -8.97 6.43
N GLY A 34 1.74 -9.30 7.61
CA GLY A 34 0.94 -10.51 7.86
C GLY A 34 -0.51 -10.15 8.18
N SER A 35 -1.12 -10.86 9.14
CA SER A 35 -2.45 -10.52 9.66
C SER A 35 -2.51 -9.08 10.18
N GLY A 36 -1.48 -8.67 10.92
CA GLY A 36 -1.15 -7.28 11.22
C GLY A 36 0.24 -6.93 10.69
N ILE A 37 0.76 -5.76 11.06
CA ILE A 37 2.01 -5.21 10.54
C ILE A 37 3.02 -5.02 11.67
N SER A 38 4.26 -5.42 11.43
CA SER A 38 5.41 -5.03 12.27
C SER A 38 6.46 -4.30 11.45
N ILE A 39 6.96 -3.20 11.99
CA ILE A 39 7.98 -2.35 11.36
C ILE A 39 9.23 -2.40 12.22
N LEU A 40 10.34 -2.83 11.63
CA LEU A 40 11.62 -3.00 12.30
C LEU A 40 12.66 -2.07 11.69
N HIS A 41 13.48 -1.45 12.53
CA HIS A 41 14.75 -0.85 12.14
C HIS A 41 15.80 -1.97 12.12
N VAL A 42 16.53 -2.12 11.01
CA VAL A 42 17.60 -3.10 10.89
C VAL A 42 18.90 -2.38 10.57
N ASP A 43 19.78 -2.26 11.58
CA ASP A 43 21.12 -1.70 11.43
C ASP A 43 22.11 -2.73 10.89
N SER A 44 21.97 -3.99 11.31
CA SER A 44 22.78 -5.12 10.85
C SER A 44 22.10 -6.46 11.18
N ASN A 45 22.66 -7.57 10.68
CA ASN A 45 22.13 -8.93 10.91
C ASN A 45 21.88 -9.30 12.39
N ARG A 46 22.55 -8.63 13.34
CA ARG A 46 22.40 -8.88 14.79
C ARG A 46 21.92 -7.67 15.58
N ASN A 47 21.73 -6.52 14.92
CA ASN A 47 21.25 -5.31 15.57
C ASN A 47 20.01 -4.82 14.83
N TYR A 48 18.85 -5.10 15.42
CA TYR A 48 17.56 -4.67 14.92
C TYR A 48 16.61 -4.47 16.08
N ARG A 49 15.62 -3.61 15.89
CA ARG A 49 14.56 -3.36 16.89
C ARG A 49 13.23 -3.15 16.21
N ARG A 50 12.15 -3.55 16.87
CA ARG A 50 10.79 -3.22 16.44
C ARG A 50 10.50 -1.77 16.82
N ILE A 51 10.26 -0.92 15.82
CA ILE A 51 9.93 0.50 16.01
C ILE A 51 8.46 0.60 16.41
N THR A 52 7.58 0.00 15.60
CA THR A 52 6.13 0.07 15.77
C THR A 52 5.41 -1.02 14.98
N GLY A 53 4.09 -0.95 14.91
CA GLY A 53 3.26 -1.72 14.01
C GLY A 53 1.84 -1.16 13.94
N THR A 54 1.01 -1.76 13.09
CA THR A 54 -0.42 -1.45 13.01
C THR A 54 -1.21 -2.75 12.95
N SER A 55 -2.40 -2.75 13.55
CA SER A 55 -3.36 -3.85 13.43
C SER A 55 -4.07 -3.86 12.08
N ILE A 56 -3.95 -2.78 11.30
CA ILE A 56 -4.52 -2.66 9.95
C ILE A 56 -3.56 -3.31 8.95
N GLY A 57 -3.74 -4.62 8.74
CA GLY A 57 -2.90 -5.42 7.85
C GLY A 57 -3.70 -6.36 6.96
N GLY A 58 -3.09 -7.48 6.57
CA GLY A 58 -3.73 -8.45 5.68
C GLY A 58 -4.97 -9.11 6.25
N GLY A 59 -5.02 -9.28 7.58
CA GLY A 59 -6.21 -9.78 8.27
C GLY A 59 -7.37 -8.79 8.21
N THR A 60 -7.08 -7.49 8.28
CA THR A 60 -8.08 -6.43 8.11
C THR A 60 -8.60 -6.40 6.68
N PHE A 61 -7.72 -6.49 5.69
CA PHE A 61 -8.13 -6.58 4.28
C PHE A 61 -9.06 -7.77 4.05
N LEU A 62 -8.63 -8.98 4.39
CA LEU A 62 -9.42 -10.19 4.14
C LEU A 62 -10.74 -10.16 4.93
N GLY A 63 -10.69 -9.82 6.22
CA GLY A 63 -11.89 -9.77 7.07
C GLY A 63 -12.93 -8.79 6.56
N LEU A 64 -12.52 -7.59 6.15
CA LEU A 64 -13.44 -6.59 5.57
C LEU A 64 -13.95 -7.03 4.20
N CYS A 65 -13.10 -7.59 3.34
CA CYS A 65 -13.55 -8.14 2.05
C CYS A 65 -14.61 -9.23 2.23
N CYS A 66 -14.42 -10.17 3.17
CA CYS A 66 -15.43 -11.19 3.47
C CYS A 66 -16.76 -10.57 3.90
N LEU A 67 -16.72 -9.56 4.78
CA LEU A 67 -17.92 -8.87 5.27
C LEU A 67 -18.64 -8.07 4.18
N LEU A 68 -17.89 -7.38 3.32
CA LEU A 68 -18.43 -6.44 2.35
C LEU A 68 -18.84 -7.08 1.03
N THR A 69 -18.18 -8.17 0.65
CA THR A 69 -18.32 -8.77 -0.70
C THR A 69 -18.79 -10.21 -0.68
N GLY A 70 -18.75 -10.87 0.48
CA GLY A 70 -19.05 -12.30 0.61
C GLY A 70 -17.96 -13.24 0.11
N CYS A 71 -16.78 -12.72 -0.31
CA CYS A 71 -15.66 -13.59 -0.67
C CYS A 71 -15.21 -14.45 0.51
N SER A 72 -14.58 -15.58 0.23
CA SER A 72 -14.23 -16.60 1.23
C SER A 72 -12.73 -16.88 1.31
N SER A 73 -11.93 -16.34 0.40
CA SER A 73 -10.50 -16.56 0.32
C SER A 73 -9.73 -15.30 -0.05
N TYR A 74 -8.43 -15.30 0.28
CA TYR A 74 -7.53 -14.21 -0.07
C TYR A 74 -7.44 -14.01 -1.60
N ASP A 75 -7.30 -15.10 -2.35
CA ASP A 75 -7.17 -15.07 -3.80
C ASP A 75 -8.42 -14.49 -4.48
N GLU A 76 -9.61 -14.85 -3.97
CA GLU A 76 -10.88 -14.28 -4.42
C GLU A 76 -10.96 -12.78 -4.14
N ALA A 77 -10.56 -12.35 -2.93
CA ALA A 77 -10.54 -10.94 -2.56
C ALA A 77 -9.59 -10.13 -3.45
N ILE A 78 -8.40 -10.67 -3.77
CA ILE A 78 -7.44 -10.02 -4.68
C ILE A 78 -7.95 -9.99 -6.13
N LYS A 79 -8.62 -11.05 -6.58
CA LYS A 79 -9.25 -11.07 -7.90
C LYS A 79 -10.31 -9.97 -8.02
N LEU A 80 -11.22 -9.87 -7.05
CA LEU A 80 -12.22 -8.80 -7.00
C LEU A 80 -11.55 -7.42 -6.98
N ALA A 81 -10.52 -7.23 -6.16
CA ALA A 81 -9.79 -5.98 -6.08
C ALA A 81 -9.01 -5.63 -7.37
N THR A 82 -8.71 -6.61 -8.23
CA THR A 82 -8.06 -6.34 -9.52
C THR A 82 -9.05 -5.81 -10.56
N GLU A 83 -10.31 -6.23 -10.45
CA GLU A 83 -11.40 -5.87 -11.37
C GLU A 83 -12.14 -4.57 -10.96
N GLY A 84 -11.95 -4.12 -9.71
CA GLY A 84 -12.66 -2.98 -9.14
C GLY A 84 -12.00 -1.61 -9.32
N ASP A 85 -12.80 -0.57 -9.11
CA ASP A 85 -12.39 0.83 -9.11
C ASP A 85 -12.70 1.48 -7.74
N SER A 86 -11.66 1.77 -6.96
CA SER A 86 -11.79 2.37 -5.64
C SER A 86 -12.37 3.79 -5.69
N THR A 87 -12.26 4.52 -6.80
CA THR A 87 -12.72 5.92 -6.90
C THR A 87 -14.23 6.05 -6.86
N LYS A 88 -14.98 4.96 -7.05
CA LYS A 88 -16.42 4.91 -6.84
C LYS A 88 -16.81 4.82 -5.36
N ILE A 89 -15.90 4.36 -4.51
CA ILE A 89 -16.09 4.09 -3.09
C ILE A 89 -15.45 5.19 -2.23
N ASP A 90 -14.24 5.60 -2.61
CA ASP A 90 -13.42 6.59 -1.93
C ASP A 90 -13.76 8.01 -2.36
N LYS A 91 -13.76 8.93 -1.40
CA LYS A 91 -13.88 10.36 -1.69
C LYS A 91 -12.49 10.94 -1.93
N LEU A 92 -12.30 11.56 -3.09
CA LEU A 92 -11.03 12.10 -3.54
C LEU A 92 -10.90 13.59 -3.22
N VAL A 93 -9.69 14.15 -3.32
CA VAL A 93 -9.43 15.59 -3.13
C VAL A 93 -10.31 16.43 -4.06
N ARG A 94 -10.44 16.03 -5.33
CA ARG A 94 -11.30 16.74 -6.30
C ARG A 94 -12.79 16.73 -5.94
N ASP A 95 -13.26 15.73 -5.18
CA ASP A 95 -14.65 15.67 -4.76
C ASP A 95 -14.96 16.69 -3.64
N ILE A 96 -13.92 17.22 -2.98
CA ILE A 96 -14.02 18.24 -1.94
C ILE A 96 -13.72 19.63 -2.51
N TYR A 97 -12.66 19.75 -3.32
CA TYR A 97 -12.11 21.03 -3.78
C TYR A 97 -12.44 21.37 -5.25
N GLY A 98 -13.07 20.47 -6.01
CA GLY A 98 -13.37 20.66 -7.43
C GLY A 98 -12.15 20.50 -8.36
N GLY A 99 -10.98 20.14 -7.83
CA GLY A 99 -9.73 20.01 -8.56
C GLY A 99 -8.58 19.64 -7.61
N ASP A 100 -7.37 20.11 -7.92
CA ASP A 100 -6.21 19.97 -7.04
C ASP A 100 -6.32 20.89 -5.82
N TYR A 101 -5.77 20.48 -4.69
CA TYR A 101 -5.57 21.36 -3.55
C TYR A 101 -4.14 21.94 -3.59
N GLU A 102 -3.97 22.96 -4.43
CA GLU A 102 -2.68 23.55 -4.82
C GLU A 102 -1.84 24.01 -3.62
N ARG A 103 -2.48 24.60 -2.60
CA ARG A 103 -1.78 25.18 -1.43
C ARG A 103 -0.85 24.18 -0.73
N PHE A 104 -1.19 22.90 -0.73
CA PHE A 104 -0.42 21.84 -0.10
C PHE A 104 0.08 20.80 -1.10
N GLY A 105 -0.04 21.05 -2.40
CA GLY A 105 0.41 20.15 -3.45
C GLY A 105 -0.30 18.79 -3.41
N LEU A 106 -1.60 18.75 -3.14
CA LEU A 106 -2.38 17.51 -3.15
C LEU A 106 -3.18 17.41 -4.46
N PRO A 107 -2.82 16.50 -5.39
CA PRO A 107 -3.57 16.31 -6.61
C PRO A 107 -5.00 15.81 -6.36
N GLY A 108 -5.91 16.19 -7.26
CA GLY A 108 -7.33 15.89 -7.17
C GLY A 108 -7.66 14.39 -7.20
N HIS A 109 -6.76 13.55 -7.72
CA HIS A 109 -6.93 12.09 -7.77
C HIS A 109 -6.55 11.37 -6.47
N ILE A 110 -5.92 12.07 -5.51
CA ILE A 110 -5.56 11.47 -4.22
C ILE A 110 -6.82 11.23 -3.38
N VAL A 111 -6.85 10.10 -2.68
CA VAL A 111 -7.90 9.78 -1.71
C VAL A 111 -7.85 10.76 -0.55
N ALA A 112 -8.92 11.52 -0.36
CA ALA A 112 -9.10 12.40 0.79
C ALA A 112 -9.78 11.67 1.97
N SER A 113 -10.72 10.77 1.67
CA SER A 113 -11.38 9.92 2.67
C SER A 113 -11.72 8.56 2.07
N SER A 114 -11.03 7.53 2.56
CA SER A 114 -11.35 6.12 2.29
C SER A 114 -12.81 5.82 2.62
N PHE A 115 -13.52 5.12 1.73
CA PHE A 115 -14.96 4.82 1.84
C PHE A 115 -15.86 6.06 1.99
N GLY A 116 -15.35 7.25 1.67
CA GLY A 116 -16.01 8.53 1.94
C GLY A 116 -17.28 8.79 1.12
N HIS A 117 -17.57 7.99 0.09
CA HIS A 117 -18.85 8.02 -0.64
C HIS A 117 -19.91 7.08 -0.05
N MET A 118 -19.53 6.12 0.79
CA MET A 118 -20.46 5.12 1.34
C MET A 118 -21.43 5.66 2.39
N ASN A 119 -21.28 6.93 2.78
CA ASN A 119 -22.29 7.63 3.58
C ASN A 119 -23.51 8.06 2.74
N LEU A 120 -23.41 8.06 1.40
CA LEU A 120 -24.49 8.42 0.48
C LEU A 120 -25.24 7.16 0.02
N PRO A 121 -26.58 7.07 0.23
CA PRO A 121 -27.37 5.90 -0.17
C PRO A 121 -27.25 5.55 -1.65
N GLU A 122 -27.34 6.53 -2.54
CA GLU A 122 -27.29 6.35 -3.99
C GLU A 122 -25.93 5.81 -4.48
N LYS A 123 -24.83 6.19 -3.81
CA LYS A 123 -23.50 5.66 -4.11
C LYS A 123 -23.34 4.24 -3.60
N ARG A 124 -23.90 3.92 -2.44
CA ARG A 124 -23.91 2.54 -1.92
C ARG A 124 -24.69 1.60 -2.83
N GLU A 125 -25.82 2.02 -3.39
CA GLU A 125 -26.62 1.20 -4.31
C GLU A 125 -25.88 0.87 -5.62
N GLN A 126 -24.96 1.74 -6.04
CA GLN A 126 -24.14 1.56 -7.25
C GLN A 126 -22.83 0.81 -6.99
N ALA A 127 -22.44 0.64 -5.73
CA ALA A 127 -21.18 0.02 -5.36
C ALA A 127 -21.18 -1.47 -5.73
N THR A 128 -20.16 -1.91 -6.47
CA THR A 128 -19.97 -3.34 -6.75
C THR A 128 -19.04 -3.98 -5.73
N ASN A 129 -19.13 -5.30 -5.59
CA ASN A 129 -18.22 -6.08 -4.74
C ASN A 129 -16.75 -5.88 -5.15
N ALA A 130 -16.48 -5.78 -6.46
CA ALA A 130 -15.14 -5.52 -6.98
C ALA A 130 -14.63 -4.13 -6.52
N ASP A 131 -15.47 -3.09 -6.64
CA ASP A 131 -15.11 -1.73 -6.20
C ASP A 131 -14.84 -1.67 -4.69
N LEU A 132 -15.66 -2.36 -3.88
CA LEU A 132 -15.48 -2.47 -2.42
C LEU A 132 -14.19 -3.21 -2.05
N ALA A 133 -13.87 -4.31 -2.74
CA ALA A 133 -12.62 -5.03 -2.55
C ALA A 133 -11.40 -4.16 -2.91
N ARG A 134 -11.47 -3.43 -4.03
CA ARG A 134 -10.42 -2.48 -4.45
C ARG A 134 -10.22 -1.39 -3.41
N ALA A 135 -11.29 -0.76 -2.93
CA ALA A 135 -11.22 0.30 -1.93
C ALA A 135 -10.66 -0.20 -0.58
N THR A 136 -11.02 -1.43 -0.18
CA THR A 136 -10.45 -2.07 1.01
C THR A 136 -8.94 -2.26 0.85
N LEU A 137 -8.50 -2.76 -0.32
CA LEU A 137 -7.09 -2.97 -0.62
C LEU A 137 -6.31 -1.65 -0.59
N VAL A 138 -6.79 -0.64 -1.32
CA VAL A 138 -6.16 0.68 -1.40
C VAL A 138 -6.07 1.34 -0.03
N THR A 139 -7.13 1.24 0.79
CA THR A 139 -7.15 1.81 2.15
C THR A 139 -6.10 1.18 3.06
N VAL A 140 -6.01 -0.15 3.09
CA VAL A 140 -5.02 -0.87 3.90
C VAL A 140 -3.60 -0.53 3.43
N LEU A 141 -3.34 -0.55 2.13
CA LEU A 141 -2.03 -0.26 1.56
C LEU A 141 -1.58 1.19 1.77
N ASN A 142 -2.47 2.16 1.57
CA ASN A 142 -2.16 3.57 1.83
C ASN A 142 -1.85 3.81 3.31
N ASN A 143 -2.56 3.13 4.22
CA ASN A 143 -2.24 3.19 5.65
C ASN A 143 -0.85 2.60 5.96
N ILE A 144 -0.55 1.42 5.41
CA ILE A 144 0.77 0.78 5.55
C ILE A 144 1.87 1.69 5.01
N GLY A 145 1.70 2.21 3.78
CA GLY A 145 2.65 3.11 3.15
C GLY A 145 2.88 4.37 3.99
N SER A 146 1.82 5.05 4.42
CA SER A 146 1.92 6.25 5.25
C SER A 146 2.69 6.00 6.55
N ILE A 147 2.40 4.92 7.27
CA ILE A 147 3.11 4.59 8.53
C ILE A 147 4.57 4.25 8.25
N SER A 148 4.84 3.49 7.18
CA SER A 148 6.19 3.07 6.79
C SER A 148 7.06 4.28 6.45
N MET A 149 6.52 5.24 5.72
CA MET A 149 7.19 6.50 5.38
C MET A 149 7.46 7.37 6.59
N MET A 150 6.51 7.50 7.52
CA MET A 150 6.74 8.24 8.76
C MET A 150 7.86 7.60 9.59
N CYS A 151 7.89 6.26 9.66
CA CYS A 151 8.96 5.53 10.33
C CYS A 151 10.30 5.75 9.62
N ALA A 152 10.34 5.65 8.29
CA ALA A 152 11.56 5.84 7.51
C ALA A 152 12.16 7.24 7.71
N ARG A 153 11.31 8.28 7.70
CA ARG A 153 11.73 9.66 8.00
C ARG A 153 12.22 9.82 9.43
N THR A 154 11.53 9.24 10.40
CA THR A 154 11.91 9.34 11.82
C THR A 154 13.24 8.64 12.10
N GLU A 155 13.48 7.51 11.44
CA GLU A 155 14.68 6.69 11.60
C GLU A 155 15.81 7.08 10.64
N ASN A 156 15.60 8.09 9.78
CA ASN A 156 16.54 8.54 8.75
C ASN A 156 17.02 7.42 7.81
N VAL A 157 16.07 6.62 7.33
CA VAL A 157 16.31 5.50 6.42
C VAL A 157 15.63 5.76 5.08
N ASP A 158 16.32 5.44 3.98
CA ASP A 158 15.89 5.66 2.60
C ASP A 158 15.43 4.38 1.89
N ARG A 159 15.53 3.21 2.54
CA ARG A 159 15.23 1.91 1.96
C ARG A 159 14.27 1.13 2.85
N ILE A 160 13.16 0.69 2.27
CA ILE A 160 12.14 -0.10 2.97
C ILE A 160 11.99 -1.43 2.23
N LEU A 161 12.29 -2.52 2.93
CA LEU A 161 11.96 -3.88 2.51
C LEU A 161 10.55 -4.21 3.00
N PHE A 162 9.61 -4.34 2.07
CA PHE A 162 8.31 -4.92 2.36
C PHE A 162 8.37 -6.44 2.19
N SER A 163 7.89 -7.16 3.20
CA SER A 163 7.83 -8.62 3.22
C SER A 163 6.47 -9.11 3.71
N GLY A 164 6.24 -10.41 3.61
CA GLY A 164 5.18 -11.13 4.32
C GLY A 164 4.04 -11.57 3.41
N SER A 165 3.33 -12.61 3.83
CA SER A 165 2.41 -13.38 2.97
C SER A 165 1.28 -12.58 2.32
N PHE A 166 1.00 -11.36 2.77
CA PHE A 166 0.06 -10.45 2.11
C PHE A 166 0.53 -9.97 0.73
N LEU A 167 1.84 -9.93 0.48
CA LEU A 167 2.36 -9.51 -0.83
C LEU A 167 2.56 -10.69 -1.78
N ARG A 168 2.59 -11.93 -1.26
CA ARG A 168 2.62 -13.16 -2.05
C ARG A 168 1.54 -13.09 -3.13
N ILE A 169 1.95 -13.28 -4.39
CA ILE A 169 1.14 -13.20 -5.62
C ILE A 169 0.41 -11.87 -5.90
N ASN A 170 0.67 -10.81 -5.13
CA ASN A 170 -0.06 -9.55 -5.21
C ASN A 170 0.79 -8.41 -5.82
N GLY A 171 1.04 -8.51 -7.13
CA GLY A 171 1.77 -7.48 -7.87
C GLY A 171 1.10 -6.10 -7.81
N LEU A 172 -0.23 -6.06 -7.69
CA LEU A 172 -1.00 -4.83 -7.50
C LEU A 172 -0.61 -4.12 -6.20
N SER A 173 -0.60 -4.84 -5.08
CA SER A 173 -0.22 -4.28 -3.77
C SER A 173 1.19 -3.74 -3.75
N MET A 174 2.15 -4.52 -4.27
CA MET A 174 3.54 -4.09 -4.31
C MET A 174 3.71 -2.81 -5.14
N ARG A 175 3.00 -2.68 -6.26
CA ARG A 175 3.03 -1.47 -7.10
C ARG A 175 2.41 -0.26 -6.40
N ILE A 176 1.28 -0.42 -5.72
CA ILE A 176 0.67 0.67 -4.92
C ILE A 176 1.63 1.15 -3.84
N LEU A 177 2.30 0.23 -3.12
CA LEU A 177 3.30 0.60 -2.12
C LEU A 177 4.51 1.30 -2.74
N ALA A 178 5.01 0.79 -3.87
CA ALA A 178 6.12 1.41 -4.59
C ALA A 178 5.78 2.83 -5.05
N TYR A 179 4.60 3.03 -5.65
CA TYR A 179 4.09 4.34 -6.04
C TYR A 179 3.96 5.27 -4.84
N ALA A 180 3.37 4.80 -3.74
CA ALA A 180 3.22 5.60 -2.53
C ALA A 180 4.58 6.03 -1.96
N MET A 181 5.58 5.15 -1.95
CA MET A 181 6.91 5.50 -1.44
C MET A 181 7.58 6.52 -2.35
N ASP A 182 7.56 6.32 -3.66
CA ASP A 182 8.17 7.25 -4.62
C ASP A 182 7.50 8.63 -4.59
N TYR A 183 6.18 8.67 -4.74
CA TYR A 183 5.40 9.90 -4.83
C TYR A 183 5.54 10.79 -3.59
N TRP A 184 5.27 10.23 -2.40
CA TRP A 184 5.19 11.02 -1.17
C TRP A 184 6.57 11.33 -0.56
N SER A 185 7.61 10.60 -0.97
CA SER A 185 9.00 10.91 -0.59
C SER A 185 9.74 11.74 -1.63
N SER A 186 9.09 12.08 -2.76
CA SER A 186 9.74 12.73 -3.90
C SER A 186 10.97 11.93 -4.39
N GLY A 187 10.83 10.62 -4.46
CA GLY A 187 11.87 9.68 -4.92
C GLY A 187 12.98 9.36 -3.91
N GLN A 188 12.91 9.88 -2.68
CA GLN A 188 13.95 9.67 -1.66
C GLN A 188 13.88 8.28 -1.01
N ILE A 189 12.70 7.69 -0.91
CA ILE A 189 12.49 6.39 -0.27
C ILE A 189 12.23 5.33 -1.33
N LYS A 190 13.07 4.29 -1.33
CA LYS A 190 12.95 3.13 -2.22
C LYS A 190 12.19 1.99 -1.55
N ALA A 191 11.07 1.58 -2.15
CA ALA A 191 10.38 0.35 -1.81
C ALA A 191 11.04 -0.86 -2.49
N VAL A 192 11.38 -1.87 -1.69
CA VAL A 192 12.02 -3.10 -2.13
C VAL A 192 11.16 -4.29 -1.70
N PHE A 193 11.12 -5.34 -2.53
CA PHE A 193 10.30 -6.53 -2.35
C PHE A 193 11.16 -7.79 -2.54
N LEU A 194 10.62 -8.95 -2.15
CA LEU A 194 11.24 -10.27 -2.31
C LEU A 194 10.54 -11.08 -3.42
N GLU A 195 11.31 -11.80 -4.23
CA GLU A 195 10.78 -12.75 -5.23
C GLU A 195 10.10 -13.96 -4.56
N HIS A 196 10.60 -14.36 -3.39
CA HIS A 196 10.07 -15.45 -2.58
C HIS A 196 9.76 -14.93 -1.18
N GLU A 197 8.49 -15.04 -0.78
CA GLU A 197 7.97 -14.74 0.56
C GLU A 197 7.35 -15.98 1.21
#